data_AF-A0A7C1M724-F1
#
_entry.id   AF-A0A7C1M724-F1
#
_cell.length_a   1.000
_cell.length_b   1.000
_cell.length_c   1.000
_cell.angle_alpha   90.00
_cell.angle_beta   90.00
_cell.angle_gamma   90.00
#
_symmetry.space_group_name_H-M   'P 1'
#
loop_
_entity.id
_entity.type
_entity.pdbx_description
1 polymer ?
#
loop_
_entity_poly.entity_id
_entity_poly.type
_entity_poly.pdbx_seq_one_letter_code
_entity_poly.pdbx_strand_id
1 'polypeptide(L)'
;MAESPFKAEIERVQKEYSEKMTPGAIVYIPGSSVVNKTGSWRVFMPEFNRDKCTRCYLCYIYCPEPSIYIDEEGYPVFDYDYCKGCGICANECPVGAITMVRETK
;
A
#
# COMPACT_ATOMS: atom_id res chain seq x y z
N MET A 1 -5.40 14.60 2.83
CA MET A 1 -4.30 14.15 1.97
C MET A 1 -4.19 15.13 0.82
N ALA A 2 -3.09 15.87 0.73
CA ALA A 2 -2.84 16.71 -0.46
C ALA A 2 -2.82 15.83 -1.71
N GLU A 3 -3.36 16.32 -2.83
CA GLU A 3 -3.32 15.58 -4.09
C GLU A 3 -1.87 15.27 -4.47
N SER A 4 -1.60 14.04 -4.93
CA SER A 4 -0.26 13.64 -5.36
C SER A 4 0.27 14.62 -6.41
N PRO A 5 1.50 15.14 -6.30
CA PRO A 5 2.09 16.00 -7.32
C PRO A 5 2.23 15.28 -8.68
N PHE A 6 2.05 13.95 -8.69
CA PHE A 6 2.06 13.11 -9.88
C PHE A 6 0.67 12.78 -10.42
N LYS A 7 -0.41 13.41 -9.93
CA LYS A 7 -1.80 13.08 -10.31
C LYS A 7 -2.02 13.07 -11.83
N ALA A 8 -1.56 14.10 -12.54
CA ALA A 8 -1.68 14.18 -14.01
C ALA A 8 -0.89 13.07 -14.73
N GLU A 9 0.28 12.69 -14.21
CA GLU A 9 1.09 11.58 -14.72
C GLU A 9 0.38 10.24 -14.50
N ILE A 10 -0.19 10.02 -13.31
CA ILE A 10 -0.96 8.81 -12.97
C ILE A 10 -2.18 8.68 -13.89
N GLU A 11 -2.93 9.75 -14.11
CA GLU A 11 -4.09 9.76 -15.01
C GLU A 11 -3.68 9.46 -16.46
N ARG A 12 -2.56 10.02 -16.94
CA ARG A 12 -1.97 9.72 -18.25
C ARG A 12 -1.64 8.23 -18.37
N VAL A 13 -0.91 7.69 -17.40
CA VAL A 13 -0.50 6.27 -17.36
C VAL A 13 -1.73 5.35 -17.31
N GLN A 14 -2.75 5.70 -16.53
CA GLN A 14 -3.96 4.88 -16.40
C GLN A 14 -4.75 4.81 -17.70
N LYS A 15 -4.92 5.95 -18.39
CA LYS A 15 -5.55 5.98 -19.71
C LYS A 15 -4.79 5.08 -20.69
N GLU A 16 -3.48 5.27 -20.78
CA GLU A 16 -2.61 4.56 -21.72
C GLU A 16 -2.55 3.05 -21.44
N TYR A 17 -2.56 2.64 -20.16
CA TYR A 17 -2.58 1.23 -19.73
C TYR A 17 -3.94 0.56 -20.02
N SER A 18 -5.06 1.28 -19.84
CA SER A 18 -6.40 0.74 -20.05
C SER A 18 -6.78 0.54 -21.52
N GLU A 19 -6.22 1.35 -22.42
CA GLU A 19 -6.59 1.35 -23.84
C GLU A 19 -5.80 0.32 -24.68
N LYS A 20 -4.63 -0.13 -24.21
CA LYS A 20 -3.71 -0.97 -25.01
C LYS A 20 -3.08 -2.10 -24.18
N MET A 21 -3.78 -3.23 -24.10
CA MET A 21 -3.16 -4.46 -23.62
C MET A 21 -2.13 -4.95 -24.66
N THR A 22 -0.86 -4.93 -24.30
CA THR A 22 0.22 -5.40 -25.19
C THR A 22 0.23 -6.92 -25.29
N PRO A 23 0.69 -7.49 -26.43
CA PRO A 23 0.98 -8.92 -26.51
C PRO A 23 1.89 -9.35 -25.36
N GLY A 24 1.43 -10.33 -24.56
CA GLY A 24 2.19 -10.84 -23.41
C GLY A 24 2.15 -9.98 -22.15
N ALA A 25 1.26 -8.98 -22.04
CA ALA A 25 1.13 -8.10 -20.88
C ALA A 25 2.45 -7.39 -20.50
N ILE A 26 3.21 -6.99 -21.52
CA ILE A 26 4.48 -6.28 -21.36
C ILE A 26 4.23 -4.95 -20.67
N VAL A 27 4.91 -4.72 -19.55
CA VAL A 27 4.93 -3.44 -18.84
C VAL A 27 5.87 -2.48 -19.58
N TYR A 28 5.32 -1.65 -20.46
CA TYR A 28 6.10 -0.72 -21.31
C TYR A 28 6.03 0.75 -20.85
N ILE A 29 5.09 1.09 -19.96
CA ILE A 29 4.89 2.45 -19.47
C ILE A 29 5.65 2.63 -18.15
N PRO A 30 6.63 3.55 -18.07
CA PRO A 30 7.28 3.90 -16.81
C PRO A 30 6.25 4.34 -15.77
N GLY A 31 6.40 3.88 -14.53
CA GLY A 31 5.50 4.25 -13.44
C GLY A 31 4.14 3.54 -13.43
N SER A 32 3.89 2.60 -14.34
CA SER A 32 2.63 1.80 -14.38
C SER A 32 2.31 0.99 -13.11
N SER A 33 3.24 0.86 -12.17
CA SER A 33 2.95 0.29 -10.84
C SER A 33 1.82 1.05 -10.12
N VAL A 34 1.68 2.36 -10.35
CA VAL A 34 0.66 3.22 -9.71
C VAL A 34 -0.77 3.00 -10.20
N VAL A 35 -0.97 2.21 -11.25
CA VAL A 35 -2.31 1.87 -11.75
C VAL A 35 -2.68 0.42 -11.44
N ASN A 36 -1.69 -0.37 -11.03
CA ASN A 36 -1.85 -1.77 -10.66
C ASN A 36 -2.16 -1.88 -9.16
N LYS A 37 -3.41 -1.58 -8.79
CA LYS A 37 -3.91 -1.76 -7.42
C LYS A 37 -3.86 -3.24 -7.01
N THR A 38 -3.00 -3.57 -6.06
CA THR A 38 -2.78 -4.96 -5.60
C THR A 38 -3.56 -5.32 -4.34
N GLY A 39 -4.35 -4.39 -3.81
CA GLY A 39 -5.19 -4.60 -2.63
C GLY A 39 -6.15 -5.78 -2.76
N SER A 40 -6.57 -6.15 -3.96
CA SER A 40 -7.46 -7.31 -4.16
C SER A 40 -6.83 -8.68 -3.86
N TRP A 41 -5.51 -8.75 -3.66
CA TRP A 41 -4.77 -10.01 -3.44
C TRP A 41 -4.83 -10.49 -1.99
N ARG A 42 -5.25 -9.62 -1.08
CA ARG A 42 -5.24 -9.87 0.35
C ARG A 42 -6.35 -10.83 0.76
N VAL A 43 -6.06 -11.66 1.75
CA VAL A 43 -7.06 -12.44 2.52
C VAL A 43 -7.18 -11.90 3.94
N PHE A 44 -6.11 -11.27 4.46
CA PHE A 44 -6.04 -10.66 5.78
C PHE A 44 -5.60 -9.18 5.66
N MET A 45 -6.00 -8.31 6.59
CA MET A 45 -5.53 -6.90 6.70
C MET A 45 -4.82 -6.67 8.01
N PRO A 46 -3.85 -5.76 8.04
CA PRO A 46 -3.42 -5.15 9.28
C PRO A 46 -4.55 -4.26 9.84
N GLU A 47 -4.99 -4.55 11.05
CA GLU A 47 -5.73 -3.64 11.91
C GLU A 47 -4.74 -2.93 12.83
N PHE A 48 -4.72 -1.60 12.78
CA PHE A 48 -3.74 -0.77 13.47
C PHE A 48 -4.31 -0.13 14.74
N ASN A 49 -3.64 -0.34 15.87
CA ASN A 49 -3.96 0.26 17.15
C ASN A 49 -2.99 1.42 17.47
N ARG A 50 -3.49 2.66 17.38
CA ARG A 50 -2.70 3.89 17.63
C ARG A 50 -2.20 3.99 19.07
N ASP A 51 -2.96 3.53 20.06
CA ASP A 51 -2.62 3.66 21.48
C ASP A 51 -1.40 2.83 21.88
N LYS A 52 -1.17 1.69 21.21
CA LYS A 52 0.01 0.84 21.43
C LYS A 52 1.24 1.29 20.64
N CYS A 53 1.07 2.10 19.61
CA CYS A 53 2.14 2.42 18.67
C CYS A 53 3.17 3.39 19.28
N THR A 54 4.45 3.02 19.20
CA THR A 54 5.57 3.84 19.67
C THR A 54 6.23 4.67 18.56
N ARG A 55 5.68 4.66 17.34
CA ARG A 55 6.23 5.36 16.16
C ARG A 55 7.69 4.97 15.85
N CYS A 56 8.05 3.71 16.05
CA CYS A 56 9.39 3.18 15.71
C CYS A 56 9.61 2.95 14.20
N TYR A 57 8.55 3.04 13.39
CA TYR A 57 8.56 2.92 11.93
C TYR A 57 9.07 1.60 11.34
N LEU A 58 9.28 0.56 12.14
CA LEU A 58 9.68 -0.75 11.63
C LEU A 58 8.66 -1.31 10.62
N CYS A 59 7.37 -1.16 10.89
CA CYS A 59 6.32 -1.57 9.94
C CYS A 59 6.44 -0.87 8.59
N TYR A 60 6.80 0.43 8.58
CA TYR A 60 7.03 1.21 7.37
C TYR A 60 8.29 0.73 6.62
N ILE A 61 9.40 0.55 7.33
CA ILE A 61 10.70 0.14 6.76
C ILE A 61 10.64 -1.27 6.17
N TYR A 62 9.98 -2.20 6.86
CA TYR A 62 9.91 -3.61 6.44
C TYR A 62 8.79 -3.91 5.46
N CYS A 63 7.94 -2.95 5.11
CA CYS A 63 6.89 -3.19 4.13
C CYS A 63 7.54 -3.44 2.75
N PRO A 64 7.42 -4.64 2.16
CA PRO A 64 8.00 -4.91 0.84
C PRO A 64 7.21 -4.20 -0.28
N GLU A 65 5.99 -3.77 0.04
CA GLU A 65 5.17 -2.88 -0.76
C GLU A 65 5.21 -1.50 -0.08
N PRO A 66 5.43 -0.39 -0.79
CA PRO A 66 5.34 0.95 -0.20
C PRO A 66 3.89 1.37 0.09
N SER A 67 3.11 0.50 0.75
CA SER A 67 1.70 0.66 1.11
C SER A 67 1.51 1.16 2.54
N ILE A 68 2.56 1.69 3.17
CA ILE A 68 2.49 2.32 4.50
C ILE A 68 3.11 3.69 4.35
N TYR A 69 2.39 4.71 4.80
CA TYR A 69 2.82 6.11 4.82
C TYR A 69 2.90 6.60 6.27
N ILE A 70 3.53 7.75 6.47
CA ILE A 70 3.55 8.42 7.77
C ILE A 70 2.67 9.66 7.65
N ASP A 71 1.67 9.79 8.53
CA ASP A 71 0.82 10.98 8.60
C ASP A 71 1.55 12.16 9.27
N GLU A 72 0.89 13.33 9.31
CA GLU A 72 1.42 14.55 9.90
C GLU A 72 1.68 14.41 11.42
N GLU A 73 1.02 13.47 12.09
CA GLU A 73 1.19 13.17 13.50
C GLU A 73 2.30 12.13 13.78
N GLY A 74 2.95 11.62 12.73
CA GLY A 74 4.01 10.62 12.84
C GLY A 74 3.49 9.20 13.03
N TYR A 75 2.24 8.90 12.67
CA TYR A 75 1.69 7.54 12.73
C TYR A 75 1.71 6.85 11.37
N PRO A 76 1.94 5.51 11.35
CA PRO A 76 1.74 4.71 10.15
C PRO A 76 0.28 4.73 9.67
N VAL A 77 0.09 4.96 8.37
CA VAL A 77 -1.19 4.88 7.66
C VAL A 77 -1.06 3.84 6.55
N PHE A 78 -2.00 2.90 6.50
CA PHE A 78 -1.97 1.79 5.55
C PHE A 78 -2.80 2.13 4.32
N ASP A 79 -2.20 2.00 3.14
CA ASP A 79 -2.89 2.10 1.87
C ASP A 79 -3.42 0.72 1.45
N TYR A 80 -4.72 0.52 1.63
CA TYR A 80 -5.37 -0.74 1.31
C TYR A 80 -5.58 -0.96 -0.19
N ASP A 81 -5.36 0.04 -1.06
CA ASP A 81 -5.38 -0.16 -2.51
C ASP A 81 -4.13 -0.96 -2.99
N TYR A 82 -3.05 -0.96 -2.20
CA TYR A 82 -1.81 -1.68 -2.50
C TYR A 82 -1.43 -2.73 -1.45
N CYS A 83 -1.98 -2.65 -0.24
CA CYS A 83 -1.65 -3.61 0.81
C CYS A 83 -2.06 -5.04 0.41
N LYS A 84 -1.07 -5.91 0.20
CA LYS A 84 -1.27 -7.34 -0.13
C LYS A 84 -1.66 -8.21 1.08
N GLY A 85 -1.66 -7.65 2.29
CA GLY A 85 -1.99 -8.40 3.50
C GLY A 85 -0.95 -9.44 3.92
N CYS A 86 0.34 -9.23 3.60
CA CYS A 86 1.42 -10.19 3.83
C CYS A 86 1.78 -10.43 5.31
N GLY A 87 1.40 -9.51 6.21
CA GLY A 87 1.58 -9.67 7.66
C GLY A 87 2.97 -9.32 8.21
N ILE A 88 3.94 -8.95 7.36
CA ILE A 88 5.29 -8.57 7.81
C ILE A 88 5.25 -7.40 8.79
N CYS A 89 4.42 -6.38 8.52
CA CYS A 89 4.25 -5.23 9.42
C CYS A 89 3.79 -5.63 10.84
N ALA A 90 2.96 -6.67 10.95
CA ALA A 90 2.51 -7.20 12.23
C ALA A 90 3.63 -8.00 12.93
N ASN A 91 4.36 -8.83 12.18
CA ASN A 91 5.49 -9.61 12.69
C ASN A 91 6.61 -8.72 13.24
N GLU A 92 6.94 -7.64 12.54
CA GLU A 92 8.02 -6.72 12.91
C GLU A 92 7.60 -5.70 13.97
N CYS A 93 6.35 -5.70 14.42
CA CYS A 93 5.89 -4.74 15.41
C CYS A 93 6.29 -5.21 16.84
N PRO A 94 7.26 -4.56 17.50
CA PRO A 94 7.77 -5.03 18.79
C PRO A 94 6.77 -4.89 19.94
N VAL A 95 5.74 -4.05 19.73
CA VAL A 95 4.70 -3.72 20.73
C VAL A 95 3.33 -4.31 20.38
N GLY A 96 3.24 -5.10 19.30
CA GLY A 96 1.97 -5.71 18.89
C GLY A 96 0.85 -4.69 18.62
N ALA A 97 1.19 -3.55 18.02
CA ALA A 97 0.23 -2.50 17.65
C ALA A 97 -0.54 -2.82 16.36
N ILE A 98 -0.21 -3.91 15.67
CA ILE A 98 -0.83 -4.32 14.41
C ILE A 98 -1.30 -5.78 14.55
N THR A 99 -2.56 -6.04 14.25
CA THR A 99 -3.16 -7.39 14.26
C THR A 99 -3.65 -7.76 12.87
N MET A 100 -3.39 -8.99 12.41
CA MET A 100 -3.90 -9.44 11.12
C MET A 100 -5.31 -10.00 11.27
N VAL A 101 -6.30 -9.35 10.64
CA VAL A 101 -7.71 -9.76 10.66
C VAL A 101 -8.16 -10.22 9.28
N ARG A 102 -9.09 -11.17 9.19
CA ARG A 102 -9.61 -11.65 7.89
C ARG A 102 -10.34 -10.51 7.19
N GLU A 103 -10.06 -10.30 5.91
CA GLU A 103 -10.82 -9.33 5.11
C GLU A 103 -12.26 -9.82 4.92
N THR A 104 -13.21 -9.01 5.34
CA THR A 104 -14.63 -9.19 5.04
C THR A 104 -15.00 -8.17 3.96
N LYS A 105 -15.41 -8.66 2.79
CA LYS A 105 -15.97 -7.83 1.72
C LYS A 105 -17.47 -7.70 1.87
#